data_AF-A0A520Q4D1-F1
#
_entry.id   AF-A0A520Q4D1-F1
#
_cell.length_a   1.000
_cell.length_b   1.000
_cell.length_c   1.000
_cell.angle_alpha   90.00
_cell.angle_beta   90.00
_cell.angle_gamma   90.00
#
_symmetry.space_group_name_H-M   'P 1'
#
loop_
_entity.id
_entity.type
_entity.pdbx_description
1 polymer ?
#
loop_
_entity_poly.entity_id
_entity_poly.type
_entity_poly.pdbx_seq_one_letter_code
_entity_poly.pdbx_strand_id
1 'polypeptide(L)'
;MHTLLTYLVTWLARSGRASAALLFLAGCGAAEPRPADMVEPVADESPRVQPAVPAQPARSEPEPLRGCMAHVDATAARAAFGTARDDLRDCYESALRTDPSLRVSVRLRLRLGMSGDVIRASISEDLPPALKVCLIEVGAALSMPPLTRGRGPGDCGVVVAPINFTPREPPQTGSRSDKHGRRVR
;
A
#
# COMPACT_ATOMS: atom_id res chain seq x y z
N MET A 1 -0.43 -3.89 -46.71
CA MET A 1 0.60 -4.95 -46.71
C MET A 1 1.87 -4.35 -47.29
N HIS A 2 3.04 -4.63 -46.71
CA HIS A 2 4.29 -3.83 -46.70
C HIS A 2 4.22 -2.74 -45.60
N THR A 3 5.03 -2.67 -44.54
CA THR A 3 6.38 -3.23 -44.30
C THR A 3 6.65 -3.22 -42.78
N LEU A 4 6.70 -4.41 -42.16
CA LEU A 4 7.25 -4.70 -40.83
C LEU A 4 8.73 -5.05 -41.04
N LEU A 5 9.68 -4.15 -40.77
CA LEU A 5 11.12 -4.49 -40.72
C LEU A 5 11.97 -3.28 -40.26
N THR A 6 12.13 -3.11 -38.94
CA THR A 6 13.26 -2.32 -38.38
C THR A 6 13.57 -2.59 -36.90
N TYR A 7 13.04 -3.68 -36.31
CA TYR A 7 13.38 -4.10 -34.94
C TYR A 7 14.35 -5.28 -34.95
N LEU A 8 15.62 -5.04 -35.27
CA LEU A 8 16.73 -5.96 -35.02
C LEU A 8 18.02 -5.18 -35.25
N VAL A 9 19.05 -5.43 -34.42
CA VAL A 9 20.32 -4.69 -34.27
C VAL A 9 20.16 -3.54 -33.25
N THR A 10 20.46 -3.67 -31.96
CA THR A 10 21.72 -4.13 -31.32
C THR A 10 21.44 -4.70 -29.92
N TRP A 11 21.41 -6.01 -29.82
CA TRP A 11 21.46 -6.78 -28.58
C TRP A 11 22.84 -7.42 -28.56
N LEU A 12 23.83 -6.85 -27.86
CA LEU A 12 25.14 -7.49 -27.55
C LEU A 12 26.06 -6.55 -26.74
N ALA A 13 25.96 -6.65 -25.41
CA ALA A 13 27.06 -6.38 -24.47
C ALA A 13 26.72 -7.08 -23.14
N ARG A 14 26.88 -8.41 -23.06
CA ARG A 14 28.14 -9.11 -22.75
C ARG A 14 28.55 -8.98 -21.28
N SER A 15 27.87 -9.76 -20.44
CA SER A 15 28.47 -10.72 -19.49
C SER A 15 29.86 -10.38 -18.92
N GLY A 16 29.91 -9.94 -17.67
CA GLY A 16 31.10 -9.95 -16.82
C GLY A 16 30.87 -10.79 -15.57
N ARG A 17 31.41 -12.01 -15.55
CA ARG A 17 31.57 -12.86 -14.35
C ARG A 17 32.69 -12.30 -13.47
N ALA A 18 32.54 -12.33 -12.15
CA ALA A 18 33.65 -12.55 -11.23
C ALA A 18 33.14 -13.04 -9.87
N SER A 19 33.47 -14.29 -9.55
CA SER A 19 33.42 -14.86 -8.20
C SER A 19 34.66 -14.41 -7.42
N ALA A 20 34.50 -14.07 -6.14
CA ALA A 20 35.55 -14.11 -5.11
C ALA A 20 34.82 -14.15 -3.75
N ALA A 21 34.80 -15.29 -3.06
CA ALA A 21 35.82 -15.79 -2.14
C ALA A 21 35.74 -15.13 -0.75
N LEU A 22 35.23 -15.94 0.19
CA LEU A 22 35.51 -16.06 1.63
C LEU A 22 36.48 -15.04 2.27
N LEU A 23 36.14 -14.59 3.48
CA LEU A 23 37.06 -14.67 4.62
C LEU A 23 36.32 -14.55 5.97
N PHE A 24 36.58 -15.57 6.80
CA PHE A 24 36.31 -15.69 8.22
C PHE A 24 37.06 -14.62 9.04
N LEU A 25 36.38 -14.05 10.04
CA LEU A 25 36.98 -13.60 11.32
C LEU A 25 35.90 -13.87 12.40
N ALA A 26 35.98 -14.98 13.15
CA ALA A 26 36.78 -15.14 14.37
C ALA A 26 36.50 -14.02 15.41
N GLY A 27 35.55 -14.30 16.30
CA GLY A 27 35.28 -13.50 17.50
C GLY A 27 35.08 -14.42 18.70
N CYS A 28 36.17 -15.02 19.19
CA CYS A 28 36.22 -15.63 20.51
C CYS A 28 36.27 -14.51 21.56
N GLY A 29 35.24 -14.37 22.37
CA GLY A 29 35.24 -13.55 23.59
C GLY A 29 34.89 -14.43 24.77
N ALA A 30 35.92 -14.86 25.51
CA ALA A 30 35.83 -15.56 26.78
C ALA A 30 35.84 -14.54 27.93
N ALA A 31 34.93 -14.67 28.89
CA ALA A 31 34.97 -14.15 30.27
C ALA A 31 33.63 -14.51 30.93
N GLU A 32 33.45 -14.96 32.16
CA GLU A 32 34.28 -15.38 33.29
C GLU A 32 33.26 -15.92 34.33
N PRO A 33 33.51 -16.99 35.13
CA PRO A 33 32.53 -17.53 36.07
C PRO A 33 32.69 -16.92 37.47
N ARG A 34 31.61 -16.35 38.04
CA ARG A 34 31.51 -15.90 39.44
C ARG A 34 30.06 -15.96 39.93
N PRO A 35 29.83 -16.00 41.25
CA PRO A 35 29.76 -17.18 42.10
C PRO A 35 28.30 -17.57 42.38
N ALA A 36 28.11 -18.79 42.89
CA ALA A 36 26.85 -19.19 43.50
C ALA A 36 26.63 -18.36 44.78
N ASP A 37 25.77 -17.34 44.69
CA ASP A 37 25.23 -16.65 45.85
C ASP A 37 23.84 -17.21 46.18
N MET A 38 23.67 -17.47 47.47
CA MET A 38 22.53 -18.12 48.09
C MET A 38 21.32 -17.18 48.06
N VAL A 39 20.17 -17.65 47.56
CA VAL A 39 18.87 -17.18 48.07
C VAL A 39 17.86 -18.33 48.04
N GLU A 40 17.63 -18.91 49.21
CA GLU A 40 16.38 -19.59 49.59
C GLU A 40 15.56 -18.57 50.41
N PRO A 41 14.30 -18.85 50.80
CA PRO A 41 13.06 -19.00 50.04
C PRO A 41 12.06 -17.86 50.39
N VAL A 42 11.23 -17.38 49.46
CA VAL A 42 9.99 -16.68 49.88
C VAL A 42 8.85 -16.80 48.87
N ALA A 43 7.67 -17.09 49.45
CA ALA A 43 6.33 -16.72 49.01
C ALA A 43 5.75 -17.44 47.77
N ASP A 44 4.96 -18.48 48.07
CA ASP A 44 3.53 -18.52 47.79
C ASP A 44 3.02 -17.35 46.91
N GLU A 45 3.05 -17.53 45.58
CA GLU A 45 2.19 -16.75 44.69
C GLU A 45 1.19 -17.72 44.05
N SER A 46 0.04 -17.81 44.72
CA SER A 46 -1.19 -18.43 44.22
C SER A 46 -1.41 -18.04 42.75
N PRO A 47 -1.76 -18.99 41.85
CA PRO A 47 -2.00 -18.66 40.44
C PRO A 47 -3.15 -17.65 40.34
N ARG A 48 -2.82 -16.38 40.10
CA ARG A 48 -3.83 -15.39 39.69
C ARG A 48 -4.43 -15.88 38.39
N VAL A 49 -5.64 -16.41 38.48
CA VAL A 49 -6.54 -16.64 37.34
C VAL A 49 -6.69 -15.29 36.64
N GLN A 50 -6.00 -15.11 35.52
CA GLN A 50 -6.24 -13.99 34.63
C GLN A 50 -7.70 -14.10 34.16
N PRO A 51 -8.54 -13.08 34.38
CA PRO A 51 -9.86 -13.05 33.75
C PRO A 51 -9.64 -13.15 32.24
N ALA A 52 -10.25 -14.16 31.62
CA ALA A 52 -10.26 -14.30 30.17
C ALA A 52 -10.82 -13.00 29.57
N VAL A 53 -9.94 -12.20 28.97
CA VAL A 53 -10.35 -11.08 28.13
C VAL A 53 -11.26 -11.70 27.06
N PRO A 54 -12.53 -11.28 26.93
CA PRO A 54 -13.39 -11.79 25.88
C PRO A 54 -12.67 -11.55 24.55
N ALA A 55 -12.48 -12.64 23.79
CA ALA A 55 -11.83 -12.62 22.50
C ALA A 55 -12.49 -11.52 21.66
N GLN A 56 -11.76 -10.43 21.43
CA GLN A 56 -12.18 -9.42 20.47
C GLN A 56 -12.45 -10.16 19.15
N PRO A 57 -13.59 -9.92 18.47
CA PRO A 57 -13.84 -10.55 17.19
C PRO A 57 -12.65 -10.24 16.29
N ALA A 58 -12.02 -11.30 15.81
CA ALA A 58 -10.83 -11.24 14.99
C ALA A 58 -11.02 -10.16 13.93
N ARG A 59 -10.27 -9.06 14.08
CA ARG A 59 -10.10 -8.06 13.04
C ARG A 59 -9.75 -8.84 11.79
N SER A 60 -10.66 -8.91 10.83
CA SER A 60 -10.55 -9.81 9.69
C SER A 60 -9.27 -9.46 8.95
N GLU A 61 -8.21 -10.24 9.17
CA GLU A 61 -6.99 -10.09 8.39
C GLU A 61 -7.38 -10.23 6.92
N PRO A 62 -6.93 -9.32 6.04
CA PRO A 62 -7.26 -9.41 4.64
C PRO A 62 -6.76 -10.76 4.13
N GLU A 63 -7.71 -11.57 3.67
CA GLU A 63 -7.52 -12.92 3.15
C GLU A 63 -6.16 -13.02 2.43
N PRO A 64 -5.27 -13.96 2.83
CA PRO A 64 -3.96 -14.05 2.22
C PRO A 64 -4.16 -14.28 0.72
N LEU A 65 -3.40 -13.55 -0.09
CA LEU A 65 -3.41 -13.57 -1.56
C LEU A 65 -2.89 -14.91 -2.13
N ARG A 66 -3.34 -16.04 -1.58
CA ARG A 66 -2.93 -17.36 -2.02
C ARG A 66 -3.43 -17.54 -3.45
N GLY A 67 -2.50 -17.69 -4.39
CA GLY A 67 -2.80 -18.07 -5.77
C GLY A 67 -2.80 -16.95 -6.81
N CYS A 68 -2.41 -15.71 -6.48
CA CYS A 68 -2.09 -14.71 -7.50
C CYS A 68 -0.58 -14.49 -7.55
N MET A 69 0.06 -14.97 -8.62
CA MET A 69 1.51 -14.89 -8.79
C MET A 69 1.91 -14.31 -10.15
N ALA A 70 0.98 -13.75 -10.92
CA ALA A 70 1.30 -13.04 -12.15
C ALA A 70 1.97 -11.69 -11.84
N HIS A 71 2.91 -11.31 -12.70
CA HIS A 71 3.65 -10.06 -12.57
C HIS A 71 2.84 -8.91 -13.17
N VAL A 72 2.74 -7.82 -12.41
CA VAL A 72 2.07 -6.59 -12.81
C VAL A 72 3.12 -5.50 -13.01
N ASP A 73 3.07 -4.83 -14.16
CA ASP A 73 3.92 -3.68 -14.41
C ASP A 73 3.46 -2.49 -13.54
N ALA A 74 4.33 -2.07 -12.62
CA ALA A 74 4.01 -1.01 -11.67
C ALA A 74 3.82 0.37 -12.35
N THR A 75 4.48 0.62 -13.47
CA THR A 75 4.36 1.87 -14.22
C THR A 75 3.01 1.95 -14.92
N ALA A 76 2.60 0.86 -15.56
CA ALA A 76 1.30 0.74 -16.20
C ALA A 76 0.16 0.80 -15.18
N ALA A 77 0.32 0.15 -14.02
CA ALA A 77 -0.66 0.25 -12.93
C ALA A 77 -0.83 1.71 -12.48
N ARG A 78 0.28 2.44 -12.25
CA ARG A 78 0.23 3.88 -11.90
C ARG A 78 -0.45 4.70 -13.00
N ALA A 79 -0.20 4.42 -14.27
CA ALA A 79 -0.84 5.10 -15.39
C ALA A 79 -2.36 4.88 -15.39
N ALA A 80 -2.82 3.64 -15.18
CA ALA A 80 -4.26 3.32 -15.08
C ALA A 80 -4.95 4.03 -13.90
N PHE A 81 -4.29 4.12 -12.73
CA PHE A 81 -4.81 4.95 -11.63
C PHE A 81 -4.77 6.45 -11.94
N GLY A 82 -3.82 6.89 -12.77
CA GLY A 82 -3.75 8.27 -13.25
C GLY A 82 -4.96 8.65 -14.10
N THR A 83 -5.45 7.74 -14.95
CA THR A 83 -6.63 8.00 -15.81
C THR A 83 -7.93 8.04 -15.03
N ALA A 84 -8.08 7.28 -13.95
CA ALA A 84 -9.26 7.30 -13.10
C ALA A 84 -9.18 8.31 -11.95
N ARG A 85 -8.14 9.16 -11.92
CA ARG A 85 -7.91 10.08 -10.79
C ARG A 85 -9.07 11.05 -10.58
N ASP A 86 -9.68 11.52 -11.65
CA ASP A 86 -10.79 12.47 -11.60
C ASP A 86 -12.08 11.78 -11.13
N ASP A 87 -12.39 10.59 -11.63
CA ASP A 87 -13.55 9.80 -11.15
C ASP A 87 -13.42 9.45 -9.65
N LEU A 88 -12.22 9.04 -9.22
CA LEU A 88 -11.92 8.78 -7.82
C LEU A 88 -12.06 10.07 -6.97
N ARG A 89 -11.70 11.23 -7.53
CA ARG A 89 -11.89 12.53 -6.88
C ARG A 89 -13.37 12.86 -6.76
N ASP A 90 -14.18 12.60 -7.78
CA ASP A 90 -15.62 12.88 -7.77
C ASP A 90 -16.35 12.05 -6.71
N CYS A 91 -15.96 10.78 -6.52
CA CYS A 91 -16.44 9.96 -5.40
C CYS A 91 -16.20 10.67 -4.05
N TYR A 92 -15.00 11.22 -3.86
CA TYR A 92 -14.62 11.92 -2.64
C TYR A 92 -15.33 13.27 -2.46
N GLU A 93 -15.42 14.09 -3.50
CA GLU A 93 -16.10 15.39 -3.47
C GLU A 93 -17.61 15.21 -3.19
N SER A 94 -18.23 14.13 -3.68
CA SER A 94 -19.59 13.76 -3.32
C SER A 94 -19.73 13.49 -1.81
N ALA A 95 -18.78 12.75 -1.23
CA ALA A 95 -18.76 12.47 0.20
C ALA A 95 -18.51 13.73 1.06
N LEU A 96 -17.73 14.70 0.56
CA LEU A 96 -17.50 15.98 1.23
C LEU A 96 -18.77 16.83 1.40
N ARG A 97 -19.79 16.64 0.55
CA ARG A 97 -21.08 17.32 0.72
C ARG A 97 -21.79 16.90 2.00
N THR A 98 -21.52 15.68 2.47
CA THR A 98 -22.07 15.14 3.71
C THR A 98 -21.16 15.42 4.90
N ASP A 99 -19.85 15.27 4.73
CA ASP A 99 -18.85 15.59 5.76
C ASP A 99 -17.70 16.43 5.16
N PRO A 100 -17.72 17.76 5.32
CA PRO A 100 -16.71 18.65 4.72
C PRO A 100 -15.34 18.54 5.39
N SER A 101 -15.25 17.87 6.55
CA SER A 101 -14.00 17.65 7.29
C SER A 101 -13.32 16.32 6.96
N LEU A 102 -13.96 15.50 6.12
CA LEU A 102 -13.56 14.13 5.81
C LEU A 102 -12.14 14.09 5.21
N ARG A 103 -11.22 13.41 5.89
CA ARG A 103 -9.86 13.13 5.41
C ARG A 103 -9.69 11.63 5.32
N VAL A 104 -9.23 11.14 4.17
CA VAL A 104 -9.21 9.70 3.88
C VAL A 104 -7.85 9.28 3.32
N SER A 105 -7.30 8.21 3.90
CA SER A 105 -6.15 7.48 3.37
C SER A 105 -6.53 6.01 3.28
N VAL A 106 -6.64 5.48 2.06
CA VAL A 106 -7.17 4.13 1.81
C VAL A 106 -6.26 3.35 0.88
N ARG A 107 -6.31 2.02 0.96
CA ARG A 107 -5.60 1.14 0.05
C ARG A 107 -6.61 0.39 -0.80
N LEU A 108 -6.78 0.87 -2.03
CA LEU A 108 -7.61 0.18 -3.00
C LEU A 108 -6.84 -1.03 -3.53
N ARG A 109 -7.35 -2.22 -3.24
CA ARG A 109 -6.75 -3.49 -3.64
C ARG A 109 -7.52 -4.08 -4.80
N LEU A 110 -6.83 -4.22 -5.92
CA LEU A 110 -7.35 -4.79 -7.16
C LEU A 110 -6.71 -6.15 -7.40
N ARG A 111 -7.54 -7.13 -7.74
CA ARG A 111 -7.13 -8.43 -8.26
C ARG A 111 -7.39 -8.41 -9.76
N LEU A 112 -6.37 -8.73 -10.53
CA LEU A 112 -6.37 -8.65 -11.99
C LEU A 112 -6.32 -10.05 -12.60
N GLY A 113 -7.07 -10.27 -13.67
CA GLY A 113 -6.91 -11.44 -14.52
C GLY A 113 -5.69 -11.31 -15.45
N MET A 114 -5.32 -12.38 -16.15
CA MET A 114 -4.20 -12.35 -17.11
C MET A 114 -4.37 -11.34 -18.25
N SER A 115 -5.61 -11.03 -18.63
CA SER A 115 -5.94 -10.02 -19.64
C SER A 115 -5.66 -8.58 -19.20
N GLY A 116 -5.48 -8.35 -17.89
CA GLY A 116 -5.35 -7.01 -17.32
C GLY A 116 -6.66 -6.42 -16.80
N ASP A 117 -7.78 -7.14 -16.95
CA ASP A 117 -9.08 -6.73 -16.39
C ASP A 117 -9.13 -6.95 -14.88
N VAL A 118 -9.84 -6.07 -14.18
CA VAL A 118 -10.06 -6.20 -12.73
C VAL A 118 -11.17 -7.21 -12.46
N ILE A 119 -10.80 -8.34 -11.86
CA ILE A 119 -11.74 -9.41 -11.45
C ILE A 119 -12.30 -9.18 -10.05
N ARG A 120 -11.62 -8.37 -9.21
CA ARG A 120 -12.11 -7.98 -7.88
C ARG A 120 -11.47 -6.69 -7.42
N ALA A 121 -12.27 -5.77 -6.90
CA ALA A 121 -11.82 -4.56 -6.21
C ALA A 121 -12.27 -4.61 -4.74
N SER A 122 -11.44 -4.09 -3.83
CA SER A 122 -11.71 -4.12 -2.40
C SER A 122 -10.98 -3.03 -1.63
N ILE A 123 -11.59 -2.58 -0.54
CA ILE A 123 -11.03 -1.62 0.42
C ILE A 123 -11.23 -2.21 1.82
N SER A 124 -10.14 -2.33 2.58
CA SER A 124 -10.16 -2.89 3.93
C SER A 124 -10.48 -1.84 5.00
N GLU A 125 -10.23 -0.58 4.70
CA GLU A 125 -10.51 0.54 5.59
C GLU A 125 -12.00 0.76 5.80
N ASP A 126 -12.31 1.34 6.96
CA ASP A 126 -13.65 1.78 7.31
C ASP A 126 -13.88 3.18 6.72
N LEU A 127 -14.92 3.28 5.89
CA LEU A 127 -15.26 4.47 5.11
C LEU A 127 -16.77 4.65 5.08
N PRO A 128 -17.26 5.87 4.84
CA PRO A 128 -18.65 6.08 4.49
C PRO A 128 -19.07 5.11 3.37
N PRO A 129 -20.19 4.38 3.51
CA PRO A 129 -20.54 3.28 2.61
C PRO A 129 -20.69 3.74 1.15
N ALA A 130 -21.26 4.92 0.94
CA ALA A 130 -21.39 5.52 -0.38
C ALA A 130 -20.03 5.80 -1.04
N LEU A 131 -19.05 6.32 -0.28
CA LEU A 131 -17.69 6.54 -0.77
C LEU A 131 -17.01 5.21 -1.09
N LYS A 132 -17.15 4.21 -0.21
CA LYS A 132 -16.54 2.89 -0.38
C LYS A 132 -17.02 2.20 -1.66
N VAL A 133 -18.33 2.21 -1.89
CA VAL A 133 -18.95 1.63 -3.10
C VAL A 133 -18.43 2.34 -4.35
N CYS A 134 -18.47 3.67 -4.38
CA CYS A 134 -18.01 4.45 -5.53
C CYS A 134 -16.54 4.18 -5.87
N LEU A 135 -15.64 4.17 -4.88
CA LEU A 135 -14.22 3.87 -5.10
C LEU A 135 -13.98 2.44 -5.62
N ILE A 136 -14.76 1.47 -5.14
CA ILE A 136 -14.69 0.07 -5.59
C ILE A 136 -15.19 -0.05 -7.04
N GLU A 137 -16.28 0.64 -7.41
CA GLU A 137 -16.84 0.63 -8.76
C GLU A 137 -15.87 1.24 -9.78
N VAL A 138 -15.32 2.42 -9.48
CA VAL A 138 -14.28 3.04 -10.33
C VAL A 138 -13.06 2.12 -10.42
N GLY A 139 -12.64 1.53 -9.31
CA GLY A 139 -11.53 0.56 -9.28
C GLY A 139 -11.79 -0.70 -10.11
N ALA A 140 -13.03 -1.19 -10.14
CA ALA A 140 -13.45 -2.36 -10.90
C ALA A 140 -13.56 -2.08 -12.41
N ALA A 141 -13.80 -0.82 -12.80
CA ALA A 141 -13.85 -0.40 -14.20
C ALA A 141 -12.46 -0.17 -14.83
N LEU A 142 -11.40 -0.19 -14.02
CA LEU A 142 -10.04 -0.03 -14.51
C LEU A 142 -9.62 -1.22 -15.39
N SER A 143 -8.84 -0.93 -16.42
CA SER A 143 -8.15 -1.93 -17.23
C SER A 143 -6.66 -1.63 -17.22
N MET A 144 -5.84 -2.68 -17.07
CA MET A 144 -4.39 -2.61 -17.13
C MET A 144 -3.89 -3.38 -18.35
N PRO A 145 -2.64 -3.16 -18.78
CA PRO A 145 -2.04 -4.03 -19.79
C PRO A 145 -2.03 -5.49 -19.32
N PRO A 146 -2.02 -6.44 -20.27
CA PRO A 146 -1.98 -7.86 -19.95
C PRO A 146 -0.82 -8.20 -19.02
N LEU A 147 -1.10 -9.07 -18.06
CA LEU A 147 -0.11 -9.48 -17.08
C LEU A 147 0.84 -10.51 -17.70
N THR A 148 2.06 -10.56 -17.16
CA THR A 148 3.02 -11.59 -17.53
C THR A 148 2.97 -12.72 -16.49
N ARG A 149 3.09 -13.97 -16.94
CA ARG A 149 3.17 -15.10 -16.01
C ARG A 149 4.37 -14.91 -15.09
N GLY A 150 4.11 -14.92 -13.79
CA GLY A 150 5.17 -14.95 -12.80
C GLY A 150 5.62 -16.37 -12.48
N ARG A 151 6.48 -16.49 -11.47
CA ARG A 151 7.23 -17.72 -11.18
C ARG A 151 6.46 -18.78 -10.35
N GLY A 152 5.14 -18.66 -10.21
CA GLY A 152 4.37 -19.57 -9.35
C GLY A 152 2.94 -19.82 -9.81
N PRO A 153 2.19 -20.69 -9.12
CA PRO A 153 0.85 -21.10 -9.51
C PRO A 153 -0.13 -19.93 -9.32
N GLY A 154 -0.71 -19.46 -10.43
CA GLY A 154 -1.72 -18.41 -10.38
C GLY A 154 -1.82 -17.58 -11.65
N ASP A 155 -3.03 -17.52 -12.21
CA ASP A 155 -3.35 -16.72 -13.41
C ASP A 155 -3.96 -15.35 -13.05
N CYS A 156 -3.50 -14.78 -11.93
CA CYS A 156 -3.92 -13.45 -11.48
C CYS A 156 -2.77 -12.67 -10.86
N GLY A 157 -2.86 -11.35 -10.94
CA GLY A 157 -1.98 -10.41 -10.26
C GLY A 157 -2.76 -9.58 -9.23
N VAL A 158 -2.02 -8.92 -8.35
CA VAL A 158 -2.63 -8.06 -7.32
C VAL A 158 -1.90 -6.73 -7.31
N VAL A 159 -2.69 -5.65 -7.30
CA VAL A 159 -2.20 -4.29 -7.13
C VAL A 159 -2.85 -3.68 -5.91
N VAL A 160 -2.04 -2.99 -5.11
CA VAL A 160 -2.52 -2.21 -3.98
C VAL A 160 -2.10 -0.76 -4.23
N ALA A 161 -3.08 0.10 -4.44
CA ALA A 161 -2.85 1.52 -4.69
C ALA A 161 -3.25 2.33 -3.45
N PRO A 162 -2.30 3.09 -2.84
CA PRO A 162 -2.64 4.05 -1.81
C PRO A 162 -3.34 5.26 -2.45
N ILE A 163 -4.50 5.63 -1.92
CA ILE A 163 -5.26 6.80 -2.34
C ILE A 163 -5.41 7.72 -1.13
N ASN A 164 -4.96 8.96 -1.28
CA ASN A 164 -5.03 9.97 -0.23
C ASN A 164 -5.89 11.14 -0.71
N PHE A 165 -6.93 11.42 0.04
CA PHE A 165 -7.82 12.55 -0.18
C PHE A 165 -7.77 13.50 1.00
N THR A 166 -7.43 14.74 0.70
CA THR A 166 -7.58 15.88 1.61
C THR A 166 -8.61 16.83 1.01
N PRO A 167 -9.40 17.52 1.86
CA PRO A 167 -10.27 18.58 1.40
C PRO A 167 -9.44 19.63 0.68
N ARG A 168 -10.01 20.24 -0.37
CA ARG A 168 -9.38 21.42 -0.95
C ARG A 168 -9.36 22.51 0.12
N GLU A 169 -8.22 23.16 0.30
CA GLU A 169 -8.17 24.33 1.17
C GLU A 169 -9.15 25.35 0.61
N PRO A 170 -10.03 25.95 1.44
CA PRO A 170 -10.91 26.99 0.94
C PRO A 170 -10.06 28.08 0.28
N PRO A 171 -10.52 28.69 -0.83
CA PRO A 171 -9.82 29.81 -1.43
C PRO A 171 -9.60 30.83 -0.32
N GLN A 172 -8.34 31.22 -0.09
CA GLN A 172 -8.02 32.19 0.96
C GLN A 172 -8.69 33.51 0.59
N THR A 173 -9.91 33.71 1.09
CA THR A 173 -10.65 34.94 0.93
C THR A 173 -9.80 36.02 1.56
N GLY A 174 -9.26 36.88 0.70
CA GLY A 174 -8.09 37.70 0.95
C GLY A 174 -7.94 38.12 2.41
N SER A 175 -6.81 37.73 2.99
CA SER A 175 -6.18 38.51 4.05
C SER A 175 -5.92 39.89 3.46
N ARG A 176 -6.96 40.74 3.50
CA ARG A 176 -6.90 42.16 3.20
C ARG A 176 -6.10 42.72 4.36
N SER A 177 -4.79 42.61 4.23
CA SER A 177 -3.84 43.32 5.06
C SER A 177 -4.14 44.79 4.80
N ASP A 178 -4.98 45.37 5.65
CA ASP A 178 -5.22 46.80 5.77
C ASP A 178 -3.88 47.46 6.10
N LYS A 179 -3.08 47.63 5.05
CA LYS A 179 -1.78 48.26 5.11
C LYS A 179 -2.02 49.76 5.17
N HIS A 180 -2.09 50.23 6.41
CA HIS A 180 -1.57 51.51 6.84
C HIS A 180 -2.22 52.79 6.29
N GLY A 181 -2.67 53.61 7.23
CA GLY A 181 -1.93 54.85 7.43
C GLY A 181 -2.62 56.10 6.91
N ARG A 182 -3.68 56.48 7.62
CA ARG A 182 -3.96 57.86 8.03
C ARG A 182 -2.74 58.79 7.90
N ARG A 183 -2.70 59.63 6.86
CA ARG A 183 -1.96 60.90 6.89
C ARG A 183 -2.97 62.04 6.88
N VAL A 184 -3.09 62.66 8.04
CA VAL A 184 -3.72 63.96 8.24
C VAL A 184 -2.78 65.00 7.61
N ARG A 185 -3.34 65.91 6.81
CA ARG A 185 -2.76 67.22 6.50
C ARG A 185 -3.84 68.26 6.67
#